data_AF-E3FXJ1-F1
#
_entry.id   AF-E3FXJ1-F1
#
_cell.length_a   1.000
_cell.length_b   1.000
_cell.length_c   1.000
_cell.angle_alpha   90.00
_cell.angle_beta   90.00
_cell.angle_gamma   90.00
#
_symmetry.space_group_name_H-M   'P 1'
#
loop_
_entity.id
_entity.type
_entity.pdbx_description
1 polymer ?
#
loop_
_entity_poly.entity_id
_entity_poly.type
_entity_poly.pdbx_seq_one_letter_code
_entity_poly.pdbx_strand_id
1 'polypeptide(L)'
;MAATIEQGLTRFRAGLGTFYISPASVALLLLNLMDGLFTLTFLQLDVAEELNPLMRAAYEHSPLVFMSSKLIIVNAGLTLLCVHRAMRASRLAIRAGALIYAIINVYHLAFLTHLVRHWPLF
;
A
#
# COMPACT_ATOMS: atom_id res chain seq x y z
N MET A 1 -21.21 33.08 1.98
CA MET A 1 -20.09 32.40 1.29
C MET A 1 -19.08 31.80 2.28
N ALA A 2 -18.64 32.50 3.32
CA ALA A 2 -17.71 31.98 4.34
C ALA A 2 -18.27 30.77 5.13
N ALA A 3 -19.57 30.78 5.49
CA ALA A 3 -20.21 29.69 6.23
C ALA A 3 -20.23 28.34 5.48
N THR A 4 -20.25 28.36 4.14
CA THR A 4 -20.27 27.15 3.30
C THR A 4 -18.90 26.47 3.24
N ILE A 5 -17.81 27.25 3.29
CA ILE A 5 -16.42 26.75 3.27
C ILE A 5 -16.07 26.14 4.63
N GLU A 6 -16.43 26.82 5.72
CA GLU A 6 -16.31 26.32 7.10
C GLU A 6 -17.06 25.00 7.31
N GLN A 7 -18.29 24.89 6.78
CA GLN A 7 -19.09 23.65 6.81
C GLN A 7 -18.49 22.52 5.97
N GLY A 8 -17.87 22.84 4.82
CA GLY A 8 -17.14 21.86 4.01
C GLY A 8 -15.91 21.32 4.73
N LEU A 9 -15.12 22.20 5.36
CA LEU A 9 -13.93 21.86 6.13
C LEU A 9 -14.25 21.07 7.40
N THR A 10 -15.33 21.41 8.10
CA THR A 10 -15.78 20.65 9.28
C THR A 10 -16.35 19.28 8.90
N ARG A 11 -17.08 19.15 7.79
CA ARG A 11 -17.49 17.83 7.27
C ARG A 11 -16.30 16.99 6.79
N PHE A 12 -15.30 17.62 6.17
CA PHE A 12 -14.05 16.96 5.79
C PHE A 12 -13.27 16.48 7.02
N ARG A 13 -13.11 17.32 8.04
CA ARG A 13 -12.51 16.97 9.34
C ARG A 13 -13.29 15.92 10.12
N ALA A 14 -14.62 15.99 10.12
CA ALA A 14 -15.47 14.98 10.77
C ALA A 14 -15.44 13.63 10.01
N GLY A 15 -15.34 13.67 8.68
CA GLY A 15 -15.09 12.49 7.84
C GLY A 15 -13.72 11.85 8.07
N LEU A 16 -12.69 12.66 8.36
CA LEU A 16 -11.37 12.19 8.80
C LEU A 16 -11.43 11.52 10.18
N GLY A 17 -12.28 12.01 11.09
CA GLY A 17 -12.42 11.50 12.46
C GLY A 17 -13.09 10.13 12.57
N THR A 18 -13.85 9.69 11.56
CA THR A 18 -14.42 8.34 11.49
C THR A 18 -13.79 7.60 10.31
N PHE A 19 -12.51 7.27 10.43
CA PHE A 19 -11.87 6.35 9.49
C PHE A 19 -12.63 5.02 9.56
N TYR A 20 -13.39 4.69 8.53
CA TYR A 20 -14.09 3.42 8.47
C TYR A 20 -13.07 2.32 8.21
N ILE A 21 -12.61 1.69 9.29
CA ILE A 21 -11.66 0.58 9.25
C ILE A 21 -12.46 -0.69 8.95
N SER A 22 -12.57 -1.02 7.67
CA SER A 22 -13.07 -2.34 7.27
C SER A 22 -11.94 -3.38 7.39
N PRO A 23 -12.24 -4.67 7.63
CA PRO A 23 -11.20 -5.71 7.63
C PRO A 23 -10.39 -5.74 6.33
N ALA A 24 -11.03 -5.47 5.19
CA ALA A 24 -10.34 -5.38 3.90
C ALA A 24 -9.39 -4.18 3.82
N SER A 25 -9.74 -3.05 4.45
CA SER A 25 -8.86 -1.87 4.54
C SER A 25 -7.62 -2.18 5.39
N VAL A 26 -7.79 -2.85 6.54
CA VAL A 26 -6.68 -3.28 7.40
C VAL A 26 -5.79 -4.27 6.65
N ALA A 27 -6.40 -5.28 6.02
CA ALA A 27 -5.67 -6.26 5.23
C ALA A 27 -4.87 -5.58 4.12
N LEU A 28 -5.47 -4.64 3.38
CA LEU A 28 -4.78 -3.88 2.33
C LEU A 28 -3.55 -3.14 2.87
N LEU A 29 -3.66 -2.49 4.03
CA LEU A 29 -2.53 -1.78 4.64
C LEU A 29 -1.41 -2.73 5.08
N LEU A 30 -1.77 -3.84 5.75
CA LEU A 30 -0.78 -4.83 6.21
C LEU A 30 -0.09 -5.51 5.02
N LEU A 31 -0.86 -5.90 4.01
CA LEU A 31 -0.31 -6.54 2.82
C LEU A 31 0.54 -5.57 1.99
N ASN A 32 0.19 -4.29 1.92
CA ASN A 32 1.03 -3.28 1.28
C ASN A 32 2.35 -3.06 2.04
N LEU A 33 2.29 -3.08 3.38
CA LEU A 33 3.50 -3.01 4.21
C LEU A 33 4.42 -4.22 3.96
N MET A 34 3.87 -5.44 3.98
CA MET A 34 4.62 -6.67 3.72
C MET A 34 5.20 -6.69 2.30
N ASP A 35 4.40 -6.27 1.31
CA ASP A 35 4.85 -6.12 -0.08
C ASP A 35 6.06 -5.18 -0.17
N GLY A 36 5.98 -4.01 0.48
CA GLY A 36 7.11 -3.08 0.58
C GLY A 36 8.36 -3.70 1.23
N LEU A 37 8.20 -4.46 2.33
CA LEU A 37 9.31 -5.13 3.01
C LEU A 37 9.95 -6.22 2.13
N PHE A 38 9.15 -7.04 1.44
CA PHE A 38 9.68 -8.05 0.54
C PHE A 38 10.40 -7.44 -0.66
N THR A 39 9.78 -6.47 -1.34
CA THR A 39 10.42 -5.77 -2.45
C THR A 39 11.74 -5.16 -1.99
N LEU A 40 11.75 -4.45 -0.86
CA LEU A 40 12.97 -3.83 -0.35
C LEU A 40 14.05 -4.86 -0.03
N THR A 41 13.68 -5.98 0.60
CA THR A 41 14.62 -7.07 0.90
C THR A 41 15.22 -7.64 -0.39
N PHE A 42 14.40 -7.84 -1.42
CA PHE A 42 14.88 -8.42 -2.69
C PHE A 42 15.78 -7.45 -3.46
N LEU A 43 15.49 -6.15 -3.41
CA LEU A 43 16.36 -5.11 -3.96
C LEU A 43 17.70 -5.02 -3.20
N GLN A 44 17.67 -5.12 -1.87
CA GLN A 44 18.88 -5.06 -1.05
C GLN A 44 19.78 -6.29 -1.19
N LEU A 45 19.19 -7.44 -1.51
CA LEU A 45 19.92 -8.68 -1.82
C LEU A 45 20.36 -8.76 -3.29
N ASP A 46 20.00 -7.78 -4.13
CA ASP A 46 20.29 -7.74 -5.57
C ASP A 46 19.75 -8.96 -6.34
N VAL A 47 18.62 -9.52 -5.88
CA VAL A 47 17.98 -10.72 -6.47
C VAL A 47 16.76 -10.40 -7.32
N ALA A 48 16.31 -9.14 -7.33
CA ALA A 48 15.20 -8.66 -8.13
C ALA A 48 15.36 -7.17 -8.44
N GLU A 49 14.67 -6.70 -9.48
CA GLU A 49 14.62 -5.29 -9.87
C GLU A 49 13.21 -4.70 -9.65
N GLU A 50 13.14 -3.40 -9.38
CA GLU A 50 11.87 -2.68 -9.24
C GLU A 50 11.36 -2.23 -10.63
N LEU A 51 10.28 -2.88 -11.07
CA LEU A 51 9.68 -2.64 -12.37
C LEU A 51 8.93 -1.30 -12.43
N ASN A 52 8.40 -0.81 -11.30
CA ASN A 52 7.71 0.47 -11.25
C ASN A 52 8.72 1.63 -11.33
N PRO A 53 8.74 2.42 -12.42
CA PRO A 53 9.75 3.46 -12.62
C PRO A 53 9.70 4.56 -11.54
N LEU A 54 8.51 4.87 -11.00
CA LEU A 54 8.36 5.82 -9.91
C LEU A 54 8.99 5.29 -8.62
N MET A 55 8.74 4.02 -8.30
CA MET A 55 9.28 3.41 -7.09
C MET A 55 10.78 3.15 -7.20
N ARG A 56 11.28 2.82 -8.38
CA ARG A 56 12.71 2.69 -8.66
C ARG A 56 13.43 4.02 -8.43
N ALA A 57 12.92 5.13 -8.96
CA ALA A 57 13.47 6.46 -8.69
C ALA A 57 13.44 6.80 -7.18
N ALA A 58 12.39 6.40 -6.46
CA ALA A 58 12.32 6.58 -5.01
C ALA A 58 13.37 5.75 -4.26
N TYR A 59 13.62 4.51 -4.69
CA TYR A 59 14.63 3.62 -4.11
C TYR A 59 16.06 4.09 -4.37
N GLU A 60 16.34 4.54 -5.60
CA GLU A 60 17.64 5.12 -5.99
C GLU A 60 18.01 6.33 -5.10
N HIS A 61 17.01 7.07 -4.62
CA HIS A 61 17.25 8.13 -3.64
C HIS A 61 17.58 7.60 -2.25
N SER A 62 16.74 6.71 -1.71
CA SER A 62 17.05 5.89 -0.53
C SER A 62 15.98 4.82 -0.27
N PRO A 63 16.33 3.71 0.43
CA PRO A 63 15.36 2.74 0.95
C PRO A 63 14.20 3.35 1.75
N LEU A 64 14.46 4.41 2.52
CA LEU A 64 13.44 5.07 3.33
C LEU A 64 12.47 5.88 2.45
N VAL A 65 12.97 6.54 1.41
CA VAL A 65 12.14 7.29 0.44
C VAL A 65 11.26 6.33 -0.35
N PHE A 66 11.77 5.16 -0.75
CA PHE A 66 10.95 4.08 -1.33
C PHE A 66 9.80 3.70 -0.40
N MET A 67 10.11 3.32 0.84
CA MET A 67 9.10 2.80 1.77
C MET A 67 8.05 3.86 2.12
N SER A 68 8.50 5.07 2.47
CA SER A 68 7.61 6.19 2.80
C SER A 68 6.72 6.59 1.63
N SER A 69 7.26 6.67 0.41
CA SER A 69 6.48 7.01 -0.80
C SER A 69 5.38 5.97 -1.05
N LYS A 70 5.73 4.68 -0.96
CA LYS A 70 4.77 3.58 -1.15
C LYS A 70 3.63 3.65 -0.14
N LEU A 71 3.97 3.82 1.13
CA LEU A 71 2.98 3.94 2.21
C LEU A 71 2.12 5.20 2.04
N ILE A 72 2.69 6.36 1.71
CA ILE A 72 1.94 7.60 1.51
C ILE A 72 0.94 7.46 0.37
N ILE A 73 1.37 6.94 -0.78
CA ILE A 73 0.51 6.79 -1.96
C ILE A 73 -0.66 5.84 -1.66
N VAL A 74 -0.38 4.69 -1.05
CA VAL A 74 -1.42 3.69 -0.73
C VAL A 74 -2.36 4.20 0.35
N ASN A 75 -1.85 4.84 1.40
CA ASN A 75 -2.69 5.43 2.45
C ASN A 75 -3.56 6.58 1.91
N ALA A 76 -3.03 7.43 1.03
CA ALA A 76 -3.80 8.49 0.37
C ALA A 76 -4.92 7.90 -0.50
N GLY A 77 -4.61 6.89 -1.32
CA GLY A 77 -5.61 6.19 -2.14
C GLY A 77 -6.69 5.51 -1.30
N LEU A 78 -6.30 4.80 -0.24
CA LEU A 78 -7.24 4.16 0.68
C LEU A 78 -8.12 5.20 1.40
N THR A 79 -7.54 6.30 1.85
CA THR A 79 -8.30 7.40 2.48
C THR A 79 -9.35 7.94 1.53
N LEU A 80 -8.99 8.19 0.25
CA LEU A 80 -9.94 8.64 -0.78
C LEU A 80 -11.09 7.64 -0.98
N LEU A 81 -10.77 6.34 -1.03
CA LEU A 81 -11.78 5.28 -1.17
C LEU A 81 -12.69 5.17 0.07
N CYS A 82 -12.13 5.36 1.27
CA CYS A 82 -12.87 5.38 2.52
C CYS A 82 -13.82 6.59 2.63
N VAL A 83 -13.39 7.77 2.16
CA VAL A 83 -14.24 8.96 2.08
C VAL A 83 -15.44 8.70 1.16
N HIS A 84 -15.23 8.01 0.04
CA HIS A 84 -16.28 7.66 -0.93
C HIS A 84 -16.93 6.28 -0.67
N ARG A 85 -16.86 5.75 0.55
CA ARG A 85 -17.33 4.39 0.89
C ARG A 85 -18.78 4.09 0.58
N ALA A 86 -19.63 5.10 0.41
CA ALA A 86 -21.03 4.95 0.00
C ALA A 86 -21.13 4.31 -1.41
N MET A 87 -20.15 4.59 -2.28
CA MET A 87 -20.08 4.04 -3.62
C MET A 87 -19.72 2.55 -3.59
N ARG A 88 -20.47 1.73 -4.35
CA ARG A 88 -20.16 0.30 -4.52
C ARG A 88 -18.77 0.08 -5.11
N ALA A 89 -18.38 0.94 -6.06
CA ALA A 89 -17.08 0.93 -6.70
C ALA A 89 -15.93 1.04 -5.68
N SER A 90 -16.01 1.96 -4.71
CA SER A 90 -14.96 2.14 -3.70
C SER A 90 -14.79 0.91 -2.81
N ARG A 91 -15.89 0.29 -2.39
CA ARG A 91 -15.83 -0.95 -1.59
C ARG A 91 -15.25 -2.12 -2.38
N LEU A 92 -15.60 -2.21 -3.67
CA LEU A 92 -15.03 -3.22 -4.57
C LEU A 92 -13.53 -2.98 -4.78
N ALA A 93 -13.12 -1.74 -5.00
CA ALA A 93 -11.72 -1.36 -5.18
C ALA A 93 -10.86 -1.71 -3.95
N ILE A 94 -11.35 -1.46 -2.72
CA ILE A 94 -10.64 -1.85 -1.50
C ILE A 94 -10.46 -3.38 -1.42
N ARG A 95 -11.53 -4.14 -1.70
CA ARG A 95 -11.47 -5.62 -1.67
C ARG A 95 -10.58 -6.19 -2.76
N ALA A 96 -10.68 -5.66 -3.97
CA ALA A 96 -9.84 -6.04 -5.10
C ALA A 96 -8.37 -5.71 -4.83
N GLY A 97 -8.08 -4.53 -4.28
CA GLY A 97 -6.74 -4.14 -3.85
C GLY A 97 -6.17 -5.11 -2.81
N ALA A 98 -6.94 -5.42 -1.76
CA ALA A 98 -6.52 -6.40 -0.75
C ALA A 98 -6.24 -7.79 -1.36
N LEU A 99 -7.08 -8.25 -2.29
CA LEU A 99 -6.89 -9.52 -2.99
C LEU A 99 -5.62 -9.52 -3.86
N ILE A 100 -5.41 -8.47 -4.65
CA ILE A 100 -4.21 -8.33 -5.49
C ILE A 100 -2.95 -8.33 -4.62
N TYR A 101 -2.93 -7.53 -3.55
CA TYR A 101 -1.80 -7.52 -2.62
C TYR A 101 -1.60 -8.87 -1.93
N ALA A 102 -2.66 -9.63 -1.63
CA ALA A 102 -2.52 -10.97 -1.08
C ALA A 102 -1.84 -11.92 -2.08
N ILE A 103 -2.25 -11.90 -3.35
CA ILE A 103 -1.63 -12.70 -4.41
C ILE A 103 -0.15 -12.34 -4.58
N ILE A 104 0.17 -11.05 -4.60
CA ILE A 104 1.56 -10.56 -4.72
C ILE A 104 2.39 -11.02 -3.51
N ASN A 105 1.88 -10.93 -2.30
CA ASN A 105 2.58 -11.40 -1.10
C ASN A 105 2.80 -12.91 -1.09
N VAL A 106 1.84 -13.71 -1.58
CA VAL A 106 2.03 -15.15 -1.76
C VAL A 106 3.16 -15.43 -2.77
N TYR A 107 3.21 -14.67 -3.86
CA TYR A 107 4.31 -14.75 -4.82
C TYR A 107 5.66 -14.39 -4.19
N HIS A 108 5.74 -13.29 -3.42
CA HIS A 108 6.96 -12.94 -2.69
C HIS A 108 7.40 -14.03 -1.72
N LEU A 109 6.46 -14.63 -0.98
CA LEU A 109 6.79 -15.71 -0.06
C LEU A 109 7.28 -16.96 -0.81
N ALA A 110 6.64 -17.33 -1.92
CA ALA A 110 7.10 -18.42 -2.77
C ALA A 110 8.52 -18.15 -3.31
N PHE A 111 8.78 -16.94 -3.79
CA PHE A 111 10.10 -16.53 -4.26
C PHE A 111 11.15 -16.56 -3.14
N LEU A 112 10.82 -16.04 -1.95
CA LEU A 112 11.71 -16.08 -0.78
C LEU A 112 12.03 -17.52 -0.37
N THR A 113 11.03 -18.41 -0.33
CA THR A 113 11.27 -19.83 -0.01
C THR A 113 12.13 -20.52 -1.06
N HIS A 114 11.95 -20.19 -2.35
CA HIS A 114 12.80 -20.67 -3.42
C HIS A 114 14.23 -20.17 -3.26
N LEU A 115 14.40 -18.88 -2.95
CA LEU A 115 15.70 -18.24 -2.74
C LEU A 115 16.46 -18.89 -1.58
N VAL A 116 15.81 -19.07 -0.42
CA VAL A 116 16.43 -19.68 0.77
C VAL A 116 16.86 -21.13 0.50
N ARG A 117 16.07 -21.90 -0.26
CA ARG A 117 16.39 -23.30 -0.59
C ARG A 117 17.56 -23.47 -1.55
N HIS A 118 17.83 -22.48 -2.40
CA HIS A 118 18.90 -22.54 -3.41
C HIS A 118 20.03 -21.55 -3.13
N TRP A 119 20.04 -20.93 -1.95
CA TRP A 119 21.11 -20.01 -1.56
C TRP A 119 22.41 -20.80 -1.34
N PRO A 120 23.58 -20.29 -1.77
CA PRO A 120 24.85 -21.04 -1.76
C PRO A 120 25.38 -21.46 -0.37
N LEU A 121 24.61 -21.29 0.70
CA LEU A 121 24.95 -21.65 2.07
C LEU A 121 24.12 -22.84 2.61
N PHE A 122 23.21 -23.41 1.82
CA PHE A 122 22.49 -24.66 2.11
C PHE A 122 22.60 -25.65 0.96
#